data_AF-A0A2V6BV42-F1
#
_entry.id   AF-A0A2V6BV42-F1
#
_cell.length_a   1.000
_cell.length_b   1.000
_cell.length_c   1.000
_cell.angle_alpha   90.00
_cell.angle_beta   90.00
_cell.angle_gamma   90.00
#
_symmetry.space_group_name_H-M   'P 1'
#
loop_
_entity.id
_entity.type
_entity.pdbx_description
1 polymer ?
#
loop_
_entity_poly.entity_id
_entity_poly.type
_entity_poly.pdbx_seq_one_letter_code
_entity_poly.pdbx_strand_id
1 'polypeptide(L)'
;MKKRLVLLGAPGSGKGTQAELITRQFGIPVTSPGAILRREKDLGTPLGTETSEIIQRGGLVPDAAIVKLIEDWLRLHGAHGFVFDGFPRTVPQAESLAAILTRHRTPLDLAIWLEVSEETVRDRISGRLQCRSCGFVTSVAAGNFSERAVCPYCEGPLVRRNDDDLKVLQNRLKEYHAKTEPLAEFYQNISVLHRIDGNRDRESVFGDISRLIESK
;
A
#
# COMPACT_ATOMS: atom_id res chain seq x y z
N MET A 1 19.19 -11.27 -0.84
CA MET A 1 18.23 -10.33 -0.23
C MET A 1 17.45 -9.65 -1.33
N LYS A 2 16.15 -9.93 -1.36
CA LYS A 2 15.19 -9.39 -2.31
C LYS A 2 14.83 -7.97 -1.87
N LYS A 3 14.86 -7.00 -2.79
CA LYS A 3 14.68 -5.57 -2.46
C LYS A 3 13.63 -4.86 -3.31
N ARG A 4 13.02 -5.54 -4.29
CA ARG A 4 12.02 -4.99 -5.21
C ARG A 4 10.72 -5.73 -5.00
N LEU A 5 9.83 -5.14 -4.20
CA LEU A 5 8.63 -5.79 -3.71
C LEU A 5 7.37 -5.00 -4.11
N VAL A 6 6.30 -5.73 -4.36
CA VAL A 6 4.94 -5.17 -4.34
C VAL A 6 4.15 -5.83 -3.22
N LEU A 7 3.41 -5.04 -2.44
CA LEU A 7 2.47 -5.51 -1.45
C LEU A 7 1.04 -5.35 -1.98
N LEU A 8 0.31 -6.46 -2.04
CA LEU A 8 -1.02 -6.60 -2.62
C LEU A 8 -2.01 -7.11 -1.58
N GLY A 9 -3.29 -6.92 -1.85
CA GLY A 9 -4.40 -7.36 -0.99
C GLY A 9 -5.44 -6.27 -0.74
N ALA A 10 -6.54 -6.64 -0.10
CA ALA A 10 -7.70 -5.78 0.10
C ALA A 10 -7.38 -4.49 0.89
N PRO A 11 -8.18 -3.42 0.76
CA PRO A 11 -8.18 -2.33 1.73
C PRO A 11 -8.20 -2.87 3.18
N GLY A 12 -7.39 -2.32 4.08
CA GLY A 12 -7.35 -2.81 5.47
C GLY A 12 -6.57 -4.10 5.70
N SER A 13 -5.96 -4.72 4.67
CA SER A 13 -5.20 -5.97 4.82
C SER A 13 -3.88 -5.86 5.62
N GLY A 14 -3.46 -4.65 5.99
CA GLY A 14 -2.22 -4.42 6.75
C GLY A 14 -0.98 -4.10 5.90
N LYS A 15 -1.12 -3.92 4.58
CA LYS A 15 0.02 -3.60 3.69
C LYS A 15 0.88 -2.44 4.19
N GLY A 16 0.28 -1.29 4.52
CA GLY A 16 1.02 -0.13 4.99
C GLY A 16 1.80 -0.38 6.29
N THR A 17 1.22 -1.15 7.21
CA THR A 17 1.91 -1.59 8.44
C THR A 17 3.13 -2.45 8.12
N GLN A 18 2.97 -3.43 7.23
CA GLN A 18 4.07 -4.30 6.82
C GLN A 18 5.13 -3.53 6.03
N ALA A 19 4.73 -2.60 5.17
CA ALA A 19 5.64 -1.73 4.42
C ALA A 19 6.51 -0.90 5.38
N GLU A 20 5.92 -0.30 6.42
CA GLU A 20 6.66 0.45 7.43
C GLU A 20 7.71 -0.42 8.14
N LEU A 21 7.34 -1.64 8.53
CA LEU A 21 8.27 -2.59 9.15
C LEU A 21 9.40 -2.99 8.20
N ILE A 22 9.12 -3.21 6.91
CA ILE A 22 10.14 -3.50 5.90
C ILE A 22 11.14 -2.34 5.78
N THR A 23 10.67 -1.09 5.72
CA THR A 23 11.55 0.08 5.68
C THR A 23 12.44 0.15 6.93
N ARG A 24 11.86 -0.07 8.12
CA ARG A 24 12.59 0.01 9.39
C ARG A 24 13.67 -1.08 9.51
N GLN A 25 13.36 -2.32 9.14
CA GLN A 25 14.26 -3.45 9.30
C GLN A 25 15.32 -3.53 8.19
N PHE A 26 14.92 -3.28 6.93
CA PHE A 26 15.77 -3.55 5.76
C PHE A 26 16.25 -2.28 5.05
N GLY A 27 15.78 -1.10 5.46
CA GLY A 27 16.13 0.18 4.82
C GLY A 27 15.63 0.32 3.39
N ILE A 28 14.64 -0.49 2.97
CA ILE A 28 14.10 -0.45 1.61
C ILE A 28 13.08 0.68 1.51
N PRO A 29 13.20 1.63 0.56
CA PRO A 29 12.24 2.72 0.40
C PRO A 29 10.83 2.23 0.09
N VAL A 30 9.83 2.75 0.78
CA VAL A 30 8.40 2.49 0.52
C VAL A 30 7.77 3.67 -0.20
N THR A 31 6.89 3.37 -1.15
CA THR A 31 5.97 4.37 -1.68
C THR A 31 4.62 3.76 -2.06
N SER A 32 3.62 4.62 -2.24
CA SER A 32 2.35 4.25 -2.87
C SER A 32 1.85 5.42 -3.72
N PRO A 33 1.16 5.17 -4.85
CA PRO A 33 0.54 6.25 -5.61
C PRO A 33 -0.42 7.08 -4.76
N GLY A 34 -1.15 6.44 -3.85
CA GLY A 34 -2.06 7.14 -2.95
C GLY A 34 -1.34 8.09 -1.98
N ALA A 35 -0.16 7.74 -1.47
CA ALA A 35 0.63 8.63 -0.63
C ALA A 35 1.19 9.82 -1.42
N ILE A 36 1.71 9.56 -2.63
CA ILE A 36 2.22 10.62 -3.51
C ILE A 36 1.09 11.59 -3.87
N LEU A 37 -0.07 11.10 -4.34
CA LEU A 37 -1.19 11.95 -4.75
C LEU A 37 -1.80 12.76 -3.60
N ARG A 38 -1.82 12.24 -2.37
CA ARG A 38 -2.22 13.02 -1.19
C ARG A 38 -1.25 14.15 -0.90
N ARG A 39 0.05 13.89 -0.99
CA ARG A 39 1.08 14.93 -0.84
C ARG A 39 0.95 16.00 -1.93
N GLU A 40 0.74 15.59 -3.18
CA GLU A 40 0.49 16.50 -4.31
C GLU A 40 -0.72 17.41 -4.06
N LYS A 41 -1.80 16.87 -3.48
CA LYS A 41 -2.97 17.64 -3.07
C LYS A 41 -2.62 18.66 -1.99
N ASP A 42 -1.89 18.25 -0.95
CA ASP A 42 -1.51 19.14 0.16
C ASP A 42 -0.58 20.29 -0.32
N LEU A 43 0.19 20.05 -1.38
CA LEU A 43 1.01 21.04 -2.07
C LEU A 43 0.24 21.89 -3.10
N GLY A 44 -1.05 21.59 -3.34
CA GLY A 44 -1.90 22.33 -4.27
C GLY A 44 -1.53 22.13 -5.75
N THR A 45 -0.90 21.01 -6.13
CA THR A 45 -0.53 20.79 -7.52
C THR A 45 -1.74 20.43 -8.39
N PRO A 46 -1.70 20.65 -9.73
CA PRO A 46 -2.80 20.30 -10.61
C PRO A 46 -3.18 18.81 -10.51
N LEU A 47 -2.18 17.92 -10.53
CA LEU A 47 -2.39 16.47 -10.40
C LEU A 47 -3.07 16.11 -9.08
N GLY A 48 -2.63 16.69 -7.97
CA GLY A 48 -3.22 16.43 -6.65
C GLY A 48 -4.66 16.92 -6.55
N THR A 49 -4.96 18.06 -7.15
CA THR A 49 -6.30 18.67 -7.15
C THR A 49 -7.27 17.84 -7.99
N GLU A 50 -6.90 17.53 -9.24
CA GLU A 50 -7.73 16.77 -10.18
C GLU A 50 -8.05 15.35 -9.69
N THR A 51 -7.07 14.70 -9.03
CA THR A 51 -7.24 13.31 -8.57
C THR A 51 -7.91 13.20 -7.20
N SER A 52 -8.05 14.31 -6.45
CA SER A 52 -8.51 14.25 -5.07
C SER A 52 -9.93 13.72 -4.94
N GLU A 53 -10.85 14.15 -5.81
CA GLU A 53 -12.25 13.73 -5.77
C GLU A 53 -12.43 12.25 -6.11
N ILE A 54 -11.59 11.71 -6.99
CA ILE A 54 -11.59 10.28 -7.36
C ILE A 54 -11.19 9.47 -6.13
N ILE A 55 -10.10 9.86 -5.45
CA ILE A 55 -9.59 9.17 -4.27
C ILE A 55 -10.59 9.23 -3.11
N GLN A 56 -11.20 10.39 -2.86
CA GLN A 56 -12.19 10.57 -1.78
C GLN A 56 -13.42 9.67 -1.96
N ARG A 57 -13.82 9.39 -3.20
CA ARG A 57 -14.91 8.47 -3.53
C ARG A 57 -14.49 6.99 -3.55
N GLY A 58 -13.24 6.69 -3.19
CA GLY A 58 -12.70 5.33 -3.21
C GLY A 58 -12.41 4.77 -4.61
N GLY A 59 -12.38 5.62 -5.64
CA GLY A 59 -12.07 5.24 -7.01
C GLY A 59 -10.58 5.09 -7.29
N LEU A 60 -10.27 4.61 -8.50
CA LEU A 60 -8.91 4.53 -9.03
C LEU A 60 -8.64 5.66 -10.02
N VAL A 61 -7.50 6.31 -9.85
CA VAL A 61 -6.97 7.29 -10.80
C VAL A 61 -6.54 6.57 -12.08
N PRO A 62 -6.65 7.20 -13.27
CA PRO A 62 -6.29 6.55 -14.54
C PRO A 62 -4.87 5.97 -14.55
N ASP A 63 -4.76 4.76 -15.11
CA ASP A 63 -3.52 3.97 -15.11
C ASP A 63 -2.32 4.74 -15.68
N ALA A 64 -2.51 5.49 -16.79
CA ALA A 64 -1.44 6.28 -17.40
C ALA A 64 -0.83 7.33 -16.46
N ALA A 65 -1.67 7.99 -15.65
CA ALA A 65 -1.20 8.98 -14.67
C ALA A 65 -0.42 8.28 -13.54
N ILE A 66 -0.90 7.13 -13.06
CA ILE A 66 -0.24 6.36 -12.02
C ILE A 66 1.09 5.78 -12.49
N VAL A 67 1.14 5.21 -13.70
CA VAL A 67 2.36 4.62 -14.28
C VAL A 67 3.44 5.68 -14.43
N LYS A 68 3.10 6.86 -14.96
CA LYS A 68 4.05 7.99 -15.06
C LYS A 68 4.59 8.41 -13.70
N LEU A 69 3.71 8.52 -12.70
CA LEU A 69 4.08 8.87 -11.33
C LEU A 69 5.09 7.88 -10.73
N ILE A 70 4.88 6.58 -10.97
CA ILE A 70 5.76 5.53 -10.48
C ILE A 70 7.08 5.50 -11.27
N GLU A 71 7.07 5.73 -12.58
CA GLU A 71 8.28 5.82 -13.39
C GLU A 71 9.18 6.98 -12.93
N ASP A 72 8.60 8.15 -12.64
CA ASP A 72 9.33 9.29 -12.08
C ASP A 72 9.91 8.98 -10.70
N TRP A 73 9.15 8.31 -9.83
CA TRP A 73 9.63 7.90 -8.51
C TRP A 73 10.77 6.87 -8.61
N LEU A 74 10.65 5.88 -9.50
CA LEU A 74 11.68 4.84 -9.72
C LEU A 74 12.99 5.45 -10.21
N ARG A 75 12.92 6.46 -11.08
CA ARG A 75 14.11 7.18 -11.57
C ARG A 75 14.88 7.88 -10.45
N LEU A 76 14.18 8.42 -9.45
CA LEU A 76 14.79 9.16 -8.35
C LEU A 76 15.23 8.26 -7.19
N HIS A 77 14.52 7.15 -6.94
CA HIS A 77 14.66 6.39 -5.69
C HIS A 77 14.86 4.88 -5.90
N GLY A 78 14.54 4.34 -7.08
CA GLY A 78 14.45 2.89 -7.32
C GLY A 78 15.79 2.13 -7.31
N ALA A 79 16.93 2.83 -7.40
CA ALA A 79 18.26 2.21 -7.45
C ALA A 79 18.58 1.35 -6.21
N HIS A 80 18.04 1.71 -5.04
CA HIS A 80 18.29 1.01 -3.77
C HIS A 80 17.31 -0.13 -3.49
N GLY A 81 16.39 -0.41 -4.42
CA GLY A 81 15.21 -1.24 -4.18
C GLY A 81 13.99 -0.39 -3.83
N PHE A 82 12.85 -1.04 -3.72
CA PHE A 82 11.58 -0.40 -3.45
C PHE A 82 10.56 -1.40 -2.88
N VAL A 83 9.60 -0.87 -2.16
CA VAL A 83 8.36 -1.54 -1.77
C VAL A 83 7.20 -0.67 -2.23
N PHE A 84 6.39 -1.20 -3.15
CA PHE A 84 5.14 -0.55 -3.53
C PHE A 84 3.98 -1.05 -2.66
N ASP A 85 3.39 -0.16 -1.86
CA ASP A 85 2.18 -0.43 -1.08
C ASP A 85 0.93 -0.14 -1.93
N GLY A 86 0.26 -1.18 -2.41
CA GLY A 86 -0.99 -1.05 -3.15
C GLY A 86 -0.83 -0.45 -4.56
N PHE A 87 0.32 -0.70 -5.18
CA PHE A 87 0.57 -0.59 -6.63
C PHE A 87 1.35 -1.84 -7.09
N PRO A 88 1.01 -2.43 -8.24
CA PRO A 88 -0.12 -2.09 -9.12
C PRO A 88 -1.49 -2.46 -8.53
N ARG A 89 -2.55 -1.92 -9.13
CA ARG A 89 -3.97 -2.23 -8.80
C ARG A 89 -4.77 -2.80 -9.97
N THR A 90 -4.21 -2.78 -11.17
CA THR A 90 -4.81 -3.28 -12.42
C THR A 90 -3.76 -4.06 -13.20
N VAL A 91 -4.17 -5.04 -14.01
CA VAL A 91 -3.25 -5.79 -14.89
C VAL A 91 -2.45 -4.86 -15.82
N PRO A 92 -3.04 -3.85 -16.49
CA PRO A 92 -2.25 -2.90 -17.30
C PRO A 92 -1.17 -2.15 -16.51
N GLN A 93 -1.42 -1.81 -15.24
CA GLN A 93 -0.39 -1.21 -14.39
C GLN A 93 0.75 -2.20 -14.09
N ALA A 94 0.44 -3.49 -13.89
CA ALA A 94 1.43 -4.52 -13.63
C ALA A 94 2.29 -4.82 -14.86
N GLU A 95 1.68 -4.88 -16.05
CA GLU A 95 2.37 -4.99 -17.33
C GLU A 95 3.30 -3.79 -17.56
N SER A 96 2.81 -2.58 -17.29
CA SER A 96 3.60 -1.35 -17.40
C SER A 96 4.79 -1.36 -16.44
N LEU A 97 4.59 -1.78 -15.18
CA LEU A 97 5.68 -1.94 -14.21
C LEU A 97 6.70 -2.98 -14.69
N ALA A 98 6.26 -4.14 -15.17
CA ALA A 98 7.14 -5.18 -15.68
C ALA A 98 7.96 -4.68 -16.88
N ALA A 99 7.36 -3.90 -17.79
CA ALA A 99 8.05 -3.29 -18.92
C ALA A 99 9.11 -2.27 -18.47
N ILE A 100 8.79 -1.40 -17.50
CA ILE A 100 9.75 -0.46 -16.91
C ILE A 100 10.93 -1.22 -16.30
N LEU A 101 10.67 -2.20 -15.44
CA LEU A 101 11.69 -3.01 -14.76
C LEU A 101 12.57 -3.80 -15.74
N THR A 102 11.98 -4.31 -16.82
CA THR A 102 12.71 -5.00 -17.90
C THR A 102 13.68 -4.06 -18.61
N ARG A 103 13.26 -2.83 -18.95
CA ARG A 103 14.15 -1.81 -19.56
C ARG A 103 15.33 -1.48 -18.67
N HIS A 104 15.12 -1.45 -17.35
CA HIS A 104 16.17 -1.19 -16.36
C HIS A 104 16.99 -2.43 -15.97
N ARG A 105 16.67 -3.63 -16.49
CA ARG A 105 17.29 -4.91 -16.11
C ARG A 105 17.24 -5.17 -14.60
N THR A 106 16.14 -4.77 -13.97
CA THR A 106 15.91 -4.89 -12.53
C THR A 106 14.58 -5.59 -12.29
N PRO A 107 14.52 -6.93 -12.42
CA PRO A 107 13.26 -7.66 -12.28
C PRO A 107 12.65 -7.47 -10.89
N LEU A 108 11.34 -7.63 -10.79
CA LEU A 108 10.66 -7.67 -9.51
C LEU A 108 11.08 -8.93 -8.74
N ASP A 109 11.37 -8.81 -7.45
CA ASP A 109 11.82 -9.94 -6.66
C ASP A 109 10.65 -10.68 -5.99
N LEU A 110 9.64 -9.94 -5.51
CA LEU A 110 8.50 -10.49 -4.78
C LEU A 110 7.20 -9.72 -5.06
N ALA A 111 6.11 -10.47 -5.20
CA ALA A 111 4.75 -9.97 -5.06
C ALA A 111 4.09 -10.65 -3.85
N ILE A 112 3.92 -9.90 -2.76
CA ILE A 112 3.38 -10.42 -1.51
C ILE A 112 1.89 -10.07 -1.42
N TRP A 113 1.05 -11.09 -1.32
CA TRP A 113 -0.39 -10.98 -1.21
C TRP A 113 -0.83 -11.22 0.22
N LEU A 114 -1.36 -10.19 0.88
CA LEU A 114 -1.93 -10.31 2.22
C LEU A 114 -3.41 -10.71 2.13
N GLU A 115 -3.70 -11.95 2.51
CA GLU A 115 -5.04 -12.51 2.53
C GLU A 115 -5.72 -12.21 3.87
N VAL A 116 -6.91 -11.62 3.80
CA VAL A 116 -7.70 -11.25 4.98
C VAL A 116 -9.16 -11.54 4.70
N SER A 117 -9.89 -11.97 5.72
CA SER A 117 -11.35 -12.11 5.61
C SER A 117 -12.02 -10.74 5.46
N GLU A 118 -13.21 -10.70 4.86
CA GLU A 118 -14.00 -9.47 4.79
C GLU A 118 -14.32 -8.89 6.18
N GLU A 119 -14.56 -9.76 7.16
CA GLU A 119 -14.80 -9.38 8.55
C GLU A 119 -13.58 -8.63 9.12
N THR A 120 -12.38 -9.21 8.98
CA THR A 120 -11.13 -8.57 9.38
C THR A 120 -10.92 -7.23 8.67
N VAL A 121 -11.29 -7.11 7.39
CA VAL A 121 -11.21 -5.84 6.65
C VAL A 121 -12.14 -4.79 7.27
N ARG A 122 -13.40 -5.13 7.52
CA ARG A 122 -14.38 -4.19 8.10
C ARG A 122 -13.96 -3.73 9.49
N ASP A 123 -13.50 -4.64 10.33
CA ASP A 123 -13.04 -4.34 11.69
C ASP A 123 -11.81 -3.44 11.68
N ARG A 124 -10.81 -3.75 10.84
CA ARG A 124 -9.59 -2.95 10.73
C ARG A 124 -9.86 -1.55 10.18
N ILE A 125 -10.77 -1.41 9.22
CA ILE A 125 -11.12 -0.09 8.65
C ILE A 125 -11.88 0.75 9.66
N SER A 126 -12.87 0.17 10.36
CA SER A 126 -13.67 0.90 11.35
C SER A 126 -12.86 1.36 12.56
N GLY A 127 -11.82 0.61 12.93
CA GLY A 127 -10.89 0.93 14.01
C GLY A 127 -9.67 1.75 13.58
N ARG A 128 -9.52 2.16 12.32
CA ARG A 128 -8.30 2.81 11.83
C ARG A 128 -8.20 4.28 12.23
N LEU A 129 -7.02 4.67 12.67
CA LEU A 129 -6.62 6.05 12.94
C LEU A 129 -5.41 6.44 12.08
N GLN A 130 -5.37 7.68 11.63
CA GLN A 130 -4.24 8.27 10.92
C GLN A 130 -3.85 9.60 11.54
N CYS A 131 -2.55 9.82 11.73
CA CYS A 131 -2.02 11.11 12.13
C CYS A 131 -2.18 12.12 10.98
N ARG A 132 -2.82 13.25 11.26
CA ARG A 132 -3.00 14.32 10.26
C ARG A 132 -1.69 14.98 9.84
N SER A 133 -0.67 14.96 10.70
CA SER A 133 0.60 15.65 10.47
C SER A 133 1.61 14.81 9.69
N CYS A 134 1.82 13.55 10.09
CA CYS A 134 2.85 12.69 9.48
C CYS A 134 2.30 11.48 8.71
N GLY A 135 0.98 11.27 8.72
CA GLY A 135 0.35 10.14 8.01
C GLY A 135 0.50 8.78 8.70
N PHE A 136 1.13 8.70 9.87
CA PHE A 136 1.24 7.47 10.68
C PHE A 136 -0.13 6.82 10.88
N VAL A 137 -0.23 5.49 10.67
CA VAL A 137 -1.48 4.74 10.75
C VAL A 137 -1.42 3.76 11.93
N THR A 138 -2.49 3.72 12.70
CA THR A 138 -2.65 2.82 13.84
C THR A 138 -4.12 2.39 13.96
N SER A 139 -4.46 1.52 14.92
CA SER A 139 -5.84 1.18 15.25
C SER A 139 -6.18 1.65 16.66
N VAL A 140 -7.48 1.86 16.91
CA VAL A 140 -8.00 2.16 18.25
C VAL A 140 -7.60 1.08 19.25
N ALA A 141 -7.66 -0.20 18.85
CA ALA A 141 -7.32 -1.33 19.73
C ALA A 141 -5.81 -1.45 20.04
N ALA A 142 -4.94 -1.02 19.11
CA ALA A 142 -3.49 -1.14 19.27
C ALA A 142 -2.85 0.01 20.05
N GLY A 143 -3.56 1.13 20.21
CA GLY A 143 -3.05 2.26 20.97
C GLY A 143 -3.61 2.30 22.37
N ASN A 144 -2.71 2.27 23.36
CA ASN A 144 -2.99 2.77 24.69
C ASN A 144 -3.08 4.30 24.64
N PHE A 145 -4.07 4.83 23.92
CA PHE A 145 -4.32 6.26 23.88
C PHE A 145 -4.95 6.64 25.22
N SER A 146 -4.25 7.48 26.00
CA SER A 146 -4.89 8.30 27.04
C SER A 146 -6.09 9.05 26.47
N GLU A 147 -6.90 9.73 27.30
CA GLU A 147 -8.12 10.49 26.91
C GLU A 147 -8.02 11.36 25.63
N ARG A 148 -6.80 11.66 25.15
CA ARG A 148 -6.52 12.22 23.82
C ARG A 148 -5.72 11.23 22.95
N ALA A 149 -6.23 10.94 21.75
CA ALA A 149 -5.53 10.15 20.74
C ALA A 149 -4.45 10.99 20.03
N VAL A 150 -3.20 10.86 20.50
CA VAL A 150 -2.04 11.63 20.03
C VAL A 150 -1.03 10.72 19.32
N CYS A 151 -0.43 11.19 18.24
CA CYS A 151 0.57 10.45 17.48
C CYS A 151 1.87 10.26 18.29
N PRO A 152 2.40 9.03 18.41
CA PRO A 152 3.62 8.78 19.19
C PRO A 152 4.92 9.29 18.54
N TYR A 153 4.88 9.74 17.27
CA TYR A 153 6.07 10.17 16.53
C TYR A 153 6.21 11.69 16.39
N CYS A 154 5.09 12.42 16.36
CA CYS A 154 5.10 13.86 16.08
C CYS A 154 4.08 14.64 16.91
N GLU A 155 3.42 13.97 17.85
CA GLU A 155 2.39 14.56 18.73
C GLU A 155 1.17 15.16 17.98
N GLY A 156 1.08 14.94 16.67
CA GLY A 156 -0.06 15.37 15.86
C GLY A 156 -1.34 14.62 16.21
N PRO A 157 -2.52 15.19 15.92
CA PRO A 157 -3.80 14.55 16.21
C PRO A 157 -3.99 13.28 15.37
N LEU A 158 -4.39 12.19 16.04
CA LEU A 158 -4.86 10.98 15.37
C LEU A 158 -6.35 11.12 15.06
N VAL A 159 -6.70 11.03 13.78
CA VAL A 159 -8.06 11.19 13.30
C VAL A 159 -8.49 9.97 12.49
N ARG A 160 -9.79 9.70 12.40
CA ARG A 160 -10.31 8.77 11.39
C ARG A 160 -10.09 9.37 10.01
N ARG A 161 -9.78 8.54 9.02
CA ARG A 161 -9.66 9.04 7.65
C ARG A 161 -11.04 9.31 7.07
N ASN A 162 -11.12 10.36 6.25
CA ASN A 162 -12.37 10.74 5.59
C ASN A 162 -12.88 9.68 4.59
N ASP A 163 -12.01 8.77 4.12
CA ASP A 163 -12.34 7.68 3.19
C ASP A 163 -12.61 6.33 3.89
N ASP A 164 -12.76 6.32 5.23
CA ASP A 164 -13.09 5.13 6.04
C ASP A 164 -14.60 5.05 6.40
N ASP A 165 -15.47 5.50 5.49
CA ASP A 165 -16.92 5.27 5.53
C ASP A 165 -17.27 3.89 4.92
N LEU A 166 -18.29 3.21 5.45
CA LEU A 166 -18.77 1.92 4.92
C LEU A 166 -19.10 1.95 3.43
N LYS A 167 -19.70 3.03 2.93
CA LYS A 167 -20.02 3.21 1.49
C LYS A 167 -18.75 3.31 0.66
N VAL A 168 -17.75 4.05 1.15
CA VAL A 168 -16.45 4.18 0.47
C VAL A 168 -15.71 2.85 0.49
N LEU A 169 -15.76 2.13 1.62
CA LEU A 169 -15.19 0.79 1.76
C LEU A 169 -15.81 -0.20 0.77
N GLN A 170 -17.14 -0.21 0.64
CA GLN A 170 -17.84 -1.05 -0.34
C GLN A 170 -17.36 -0.77 -1.77
N ASN A 171 -17.23 0.51 -2.15
CA ASN A 171 -16.71 0.85 -3.47
C ASN A 171 -15.26 0.38 -3.66
N ARG A 172 -14.41 0.55 -2.63
CA ARG A 172 -13.01 0.09 -2.68
C ARG A 172 -12.88 -1.42 -2.78
N LEU A 173 -13.75 -2.17 -2.09
CA LEU A 173 -13.81 -3.63 -2.19
C LEU A 173 -14.28 -4.06 -3.58
N LYS A 174 -15.32 -3.43 -4.12
CA LYS A 174 -15.79 -3.68 -5.49
C LYS A 174 -14.66 -3.45 -6.51
N GLU A 175 -13.97 -2.33 -6.43
CA GLU A 175 -12.83 -2.02 -7.30
C GLU A 175 -11.68 -3.02 -7.10
N TYR A 176 -11.40 -3.44 -5.87
CA TYR A 176 -10.39 -4.44 -5.55
C TYR A 176 -10.72 -5.80 -6.21
N HIS A 177 -11.92 -6.32 -6.03
CA HIS A 177 -12.33 -7.60 -6.64
C HIS A 177 -12.32 -7.52 -8.17
N ALA A 178 -12.82 -6.42 -8.73
CA ALA A 178 -12.92 -6.27 -10.19
C ALA A 178 -11.56 -6.07 -10.88
N LYS A 179 -10.62 -5.38 -10.24
CA LYS A 179 -9.40 -4.90 -10.91
C LYS A 179 -8.10 -5.40 -10.30
N THR A 180 -8.05 -5.57 -8.98
CA THR A 180 -6.84 -5.95 -8.26
C THR A 180 -6.72 -7.46 -8.09
N GLU A 181 -7.79 -8.19 -7.78
CA GLU A 181 -7.75 -9.66 -7.65
C GLU A 181 -7.17 -10.40 -8.87
N PRO A 182 -7.47 -10.00 -10.13
CA PRO A 182 -6.85 -10.60 -11.31
C PRO A 182 -5.32 -10.50 -11.35
N LEU A 183 -4.71 -9.59 -10.59
CA LEU A 183 -3.25 -9.50 -10.48
C LEU A 183 -2.61 -10.74 -9.87
N ALA A 184 -3.34 -11.51 -9.07
CA ALA A 184 -2.81 -12.74 -8.50
C ALA A 184 -2.38 -13.71 -9.61
N GLU A 185 -3.22 -13.89 -10.64
CA GLU A 185 -2.88 -14.75 -11.78
C GLU A 185 -1.66 -14.21 -12.54
N PHE A 186 -1.61 -12.90 -12.80
CA PHE A 186 -0.47 -12.25 -13.45
C PHE A 186 0.85 -12.53 -12.71
N TYR A 187 0.89 -12.31 -11.38
CA TYR A 187 2.09 -12.52 -10.59
C TYR A 187 2.45 -13.99 -10.36
N GLN A 188 1.44 -14.86 -10.38
CA GLN A 188 1.63 -16.31 -10.33
C GLN A 188 2.30 -16.81 -11.63
N ASN A 189 1.87 -16.30 -12.79
CA ASN A 189 2.44 -16.68 -14.09
C ASN A 189 3.93 -16.31 -14.23
N ILE A 190 4.38 -15.24 -13.58
CA ILE A 190 5.79 -14.86 -13.54
C ILE A 190 6.54 -15.39 -12.31
N SER A 191 5.93 -16.29 -11.53
CA SER A 191 6.54 -17.02 -10.40
C SER A 191 7.13 -16.15 -9.28
N VAL A 192 6.55 -14.98 -9.01
CA VAL A 192 6.97 -14.09 -7.90
C VAL A 192 5.90 -13.90 -6.84
N LEU A 193 4.71 -14.48 -7.01
CA LEU A 193 3.59 -14.38 -6.06
C LEU A 193 3.82 -15.24 -4.82
N HIS A 194 3.67 -14.62 -3.64
CA HIS A 194 3.62 -15.29 -2.34
C HIS A 194 2.39 -14.83 -1.58
N ARG A 195 1.52 -15.77 -1.20
CA ARG A 195 0.35 -15.50 -0.36
C ARG A 195 0.70 -15.67 1.11
N ILE A 196 0.27 -14.72 1.94
CA ILE A 196 0.48 -14.72 3.38
C ILE A 196 -0.86 -14.47 4.05
N ASP A 197 -1.22 -15.33 5.01
CA ASP A 197 -2.38 -15.11 5.87
C ASP A 197 -2.14 -13.87 6.73
N GLY A 198 -2.85 -12.79 6.38
CA GLY A 198 -2.85 -11.49 7.03
C GLY A 198 -3.88 -11.35 8.14
N ASN A 199 -4.65 -12.39 8.48
CA ASN A 199 -5.56 -12.39 9.64
C ASN A 199 -4.80 -12.54 10.96
N ARG A 200 -3.58 -13.07 10.92
CA ARG A 200 -2.67 -13.20 12.08
C ARG A 200 -2.19 -11.85 12.60
N ASP A 201 -1.52 -11.90 13.76
CA ASP A 201 -0.91 -10.72 14.38
C ASP A 201 0.20 -10.10 13.52
N ARG A 202 0.50 -8.83 13.80
CA ARG A 202 1.40 -8.00 13.01
C ARG A 202 2.80 -8.62 12.89
N GLU A 203 3.33 -9.12 13.99
CA GLU A 203 4.67 -9.66 14.11
C GLU A 203 4.81 -11.00 13.38
N SER A 204 3.82 -11.90 13.50
CA SER A 204 3.79 -13.16 12.77
C SER A 204 3.77 -12.95 11.26
N VAL A 205 2.92 -12.03 10.78
CA VAL A 205 2.86 -11.67 9.35
C VAL A 205 4.20 -11.09 8.88
N PHE A 206 4.80 -10.20 9.68
CA PHE A 206 6.09 -9.61 9.35
C PHE A 206 7.24 -10.63 9.33
N GLY A 207 7.21 -11.62 10.22
CA GLY A 207 8.16 -12.72 10.24
C GLY A 207 8.15 -13.53 8.95
N ASP A 208 6.98 -13.80 8.39
CA ASP A 208 6.85 -14.50 7.10
C ASP A 208 7.40 -13.66 5.94
N ILE A 209 7.06 -12.37 5.90
CA ILE A 209 7.58 -11.42 4.91
C ILE A 209 9.11 -11.34 4.99
N SER A 210 9.66 -11.24 6.20
CA SER A 210 11.09 -11.13 6.44
C SER A 210 11.84 -12.36 5.92
N ARG A 211 11.31 -13.57 6.18
CA ARG A 211 11.87 -14.81 5.65
C ARG A 211 11.92 -14.84 4.12
N LEU A 212 10.89 -14.30 3.44
CA LEU A 212 10.88 -14.20 1.98
C LEU A 212 11.92 -13.19 1.46
N ILE A 213 12.09 -12.06 2.15
CA ILE A 213 13.08 -11.02 1.81
C ILE A 213 14.51 -11.55 1.94
N GLU A 214 14.76 -12.29 3.01
CA GLU A 214 16.08 -12.85 3.36
C GLU A 214 16.42 -14.12 2.58
N SER A 215 15.44 -14.79 1.98
CA SER A 215 15.68 -15.98 1.19
C SER A 215 16.71 -15.70 0.07
N LYS A 216 17.53 -16.72 -0.21
CA LYS A 216 18.42 -16.70 -1.36
C LYS A 216 17.63 -16.64 -2.67
#